data_AF-A0A354YUX7-F1
#
_entry.id   AF-A0A354YUX7-F1
#
_cell.length_a   1.000
_cell.length_b   1.000
_cell.length_c   1.000
_cell.angle_alpha   90.00
_cell.angle_beta   90.00
_cell.angle_gamma   90.00
#
_symmetry.space_group_name_H-M   'P 1'
#
loop_
_entity.id
_entity.type
_entity.pdbx_description
1 polymer ?
#
loop_
_entity_poly.entity_id
_entity_poly.type
_entity_poly.pdbx_seq_one_letter_code
_entity_poly.pdbx_strand_id
1 'polypeptide(L)' 'AFPDVYEVGMSHVGGKILYGLVNEKSRHLLERVFAPWPDMEAIMREEQIPLFSLESFRPVLDFEVLG' A
#
# COMPACT_ATOMS: atom_id res chain seq x y z
N ALA A 1 5.31 3.06 3.34
CA ALA A 1 3.90 3.05 2.99
C ALA A 1 3.32 4.37 3.46
N PHE A 2 2.24 4.87 2.85
CA PHE A 2 1.57 6.05 3.41
C PHE A 2 0.84 5.62 4.69
N PRO A 3 1.18 6.18 5.86
CA PRO A 3 0.65 5.71 7.14
C PRO A 3 -0.81 6.10 7.38
N ASP A 4 -1.39 6.90 6.50
CA ASP A 4 -2.75 7.37 6.62
C ASP A 4 -3.76 6.48 5.90
N VAL A 5 -5.00 6.55 6.36
CA VAL A 5 -6.16 5.91 5.73
C VAL A 5 -6.32 6.38 4.28
N TYR A 6 -6.92 5.51 3.46
CA TYR A 6 -7.13 5.71 2.02
C TYR A 6 -7.63 7.11 1.64
N GLU A 7 -8.58 7.64 2.42
CA GLU A 7 -9.19 8.96 2.18
C GLU A 7 -8.17 10.11 2.20
N VAL A 8 -7.17 10.03 3.07
CA VAL A 8 -6.11 11.03 3.20
C VAL A 8 -4.99 10.76 2.19
N GLY A 9 -4.58 9.49 2.06
CA GLY A 9 -3.44 9.10 1.23
C GLY A 9 -3.67 9.23 -0.29
N MET A 10 -4.91 9.15 -0.77
CA MET A 10 -5.25 9.28 -2.20
C MET A 10 -4.96 10.66 -2.80
N SER A 11 -4.90 11.69 -1.96
CA SER A 11 -4.60 13.06 -2.41
C SER A 11 -3.10 13.30 -2.62
N HIS A 12 -2.26 12.31 -2.30
CA HIS A 12 -0.82 12.47 -2.35
C HIS A 12 -0.28 12.35 -3.78
N VAL A 13 -0.03 13.51 -4.41
CA VAL A 13 0.46 13.63 -5.80
C VAL A 13 1.85 12.98 -5.97
N GLY A 14 2.74 13.12 -4.99
CA GLY A 14 4.08 12.51 -5.03
C GLY A 14 4.02 10.99 -5.18
N GLY A 15 3.11 10.32 -4.46
CA GLY A 15 2.90 8.88 -4.57
C GLY A 15 2.44 8.46 -5.97
N LYS A 16 1.56 9.25 -6.61
CA LYS A 16 1.11 8.99 -7.99
C LYS A 16 2.25 9.13 -9.00
N ILE A 17 3.11 10.14 -8.84
CA ILE A 17 4.28 10.36 -9.71
C ILE A 17 5.26 9.19 -9.58
N LEU A 18 5.62 8.80 -8.35
CA LEU A 18 6.54 7.68 -8.12
C LEU A 18 5.98 6.36 -8.65
N TYR A 19 4.68 6.10 -8.42
CA TYR A 19 4.01 4.93 -8.98
C TYR A 19 4.13 4.87 -10.50
N GLY A 20 3.84 5.98 -11.20
CA GLY A 20 4.00 6.04 -12.65
C GLY A 20 5.45 5.85 -13.09
N LEU A 21 6.38 6.60 -12.51
CA LEU A 21 7.79 6.54 -12.89
C LEU A 21 8.42 5.16 -12.68
N VAL A 22 8.17 4.51 -11.54
CA VAL A 22 8.76 3.20 -11.25
C VAL A 22 8.20 2.14 -12.19
N ASN A 23 6.88 2.09 -12.37
CA ASN A 23 6.24 1.07 -13.20
C ASN A 23 6.46 1.31 -14.72
N GLU A 24 6.70 2.54 -15.17
CA GLU A 24 6.96 2.85 -16.59
C GLU A 24 8.44 2.85 -16.97
N LYS A 25 9.34 3.27 -16.07
CA LYS A 25 10.74 3.58 -16.39
C LYS A 25 11.75 2.61 -15.79
N SER A 26 11.32 1.69 -14.94
CA SER A 26 12.20 0.75 -14.26
C SER A 26 11.78 -0.70 -14.50
N ARG A 27 12.58 -1.66 -14.00
CA ARG A 27 12.23 -3.10 -13.98
C ARG A 27 11.54 -3.53 -12.68
N HIS A 28 11.28 -2.58 -11.79
CA HIS A 28 10.66 -2.84 -10.50
C HIS A 28 9.15 -2.65 -10.59
N LEU A 29 8.44 -3.30 -9.70
CA LEU A 29 7.00 -3.15 -9.49
C LEU A 29 6.78 -2.27 -8.26
N LEU A 30 5.95 -1.24 -8.40
CA LEU A 30 5.49 -0.44 -7.27
C LEU A 30 3.97 -0.51 -7.20
N GLU A 31 3.48 -1.00 -6.07
CA GLU A 31 2.07 -1.08 -5.76
C GLU A 31 1.73 -0.20 -4.56
N ARG A 32 0.47 0.21 -4.48
CA ARG A 32 -0.03 1.09 -3.42
C ARG A 32 -0.63 0.26 -2.31
N VAL A 33 -0.49 0.75 -1.10
CA VAL A 33 -1.13 0.23 0.10
C VAL A 33 -1.47 1.37 1.05
N PHE A 34 -2.58 1.24 1.76
CA PHE A 34 -3.03 2.20 2.77
C PHE A 34 -3.38 1.45 4.05
N ALA A 35 -3.26 2.14 5.19
CA ALA A 35 -3.74 1.60 6.44
C ALA A 35 -5.28 1.44 6.37
N PRO A 36 -5.83 0.31 6.85
CA PRO A 36 -7.25 0.21 7.09
C PRO A 36 -7.67 1.18 8.21
N TRP A 37 -8.97 1.40 8.36
CA TRP A 37 -9.48 2.10 9.54
C TRP A 37 -9.13 1.32 10.82
N PRO A 38 -8.97 1.96 11.99
CA PRO A 38 -8.52 1.29 13.22
C PRO A 38 -9.40 0.13 13.69
N ASP A 39 -10.69 0.16 13.39
CA ASP A 39 -11.63 -0.93 13.68
C ASP A 39 -11.31 -2.19 12.85
N MET A 40 -11.10 -2.03 11.54
CA MET A 40 -10.69 -3.12 10.66
C MET A 40 -9.24 -3.54 10.94
N GLU A 41 -8.34 -2.61 11.28
CA GLU A 41 -6.98 -2.93 11.72
C GLU A 41 -7.00 -3.88 12.93
N ALA A 42 -7.85 -3.61 13.92
CA ALA A 42 -7.97 -4.45 15.10
C ALA A 42 -8.42 -5.88 14.74
N ILE A 43 -9.45 -6.00 13.89
CA ILE A 43 -9.94 -7.31 13.41
C ILE A 43 -8.84 -8.04 12.64
N MET A 44 -8.15 -7.34 11.73
CA MET A 44 -7.06 -7.95 10.95
C MET A 44 -5.93 -8.46 11.84
N ARG A 45 -5.60 -7.76 12.93
CA ARG A 45 -4.60 -8.20 13.90
C ARG A 45 -5.06 -9.41 14.70
N GLU A 46 -6.32 -9.43 15.15
CA GLU A 46 -6.92 -10.56 15.90
C GLU A 46 -6.96 -11.84 15.05
N GLU A 47 -7.42 -11.71 13.80
CA GLU A 47 -7.58 -12.82 12.87
C GLU A 47 -6.29 -13.15 12.06
N GLN A 48 -5.18 -12.47 12.37
CA GLN A 48 -3.89 -12.62 11.68
C GLN A 48 -3.96 -12.43 10.15
N ILE A 49 -4.86 -11.56 9.69
CA ILE A 49 -5.03 -11.22 8.28
C ILE A 49 -3.93 -10.23 7.88
N PRO A 50 -3.09 -10.53 6.87
CA PRO A 50 -2.05 -9.60 6.43
C PRO A 50 -2.65 -8.37 5.75
N LEU A 51 -1.87 -7.30 5.69
CA LEU A 51 -2.19 -6.16 4.84
C LEU A 51 -1.86 -6.49 3.38
N PHE A 52 -2.67 -6.01 2.45
CA PHE A 52 -2.54 -6.30 1.02
C PHE A 52 -2.34 -5.03 0.19
N SER A 53 -1.65 -5.16 -0.93
CA SER A 53 -1.58 -4.13 -1.97
C SER A 53 -2.91 -3.95 -2.71
N LEU A 54 -3.12 -2.77 -3.30
CA LEU A 54 -4.35 -2.44 -4.03
C LEU A 54 -4.40 -3.05 -5.44
N GLU A 55 -3.27 -3.14 -6.13
CA GLU A 55 -3.23 -3.54 -7.53
C GLU A 55 -3.38 -5.06 -7.72
N SER A 56 -2.66 -5.85 -6.92
CA SER A 56 -2.60 -7.31 -7.11
C SER A 56 -3.11 -8.14 -5.92
N PHE A 57 -3.57 -7.48 -4.84
CA PHE A 57 -3.95 -8.14 -3.59
C PHE A 57 -2.83 -9.03 -3.04
N ARG A 58 -1.58 -8.59 -3.19
CA ARG A 58 -0.41 -9.28 -2.68
C ARG A 58 -0.17 -8.86 -1.23
N PRO A 59 0.12 -9.81 -0.31
CA PRO A 59 0.55 -9.47 1.04
C PRO A 59 1.72 -8.48 1.01
N VAL A 60 1.65 -7.44 1.85
CA VAL A 60 2.70 -6.41 1.95
C VAL A 60 4.05 -7.01 2.35
N LEU A 61 4.01 -8.13 3.07
CA LEU A 61 5.20 -8.88 3.50
C LEU A 61 5.96 -9.55 2.33
N ASP A 62 5.34 -9.71 1.16
CA ASP A 62 5.98 -10.28 -0.03
C ASP A 62 6.76 -9.24 -0.84
N PHE A 63 6.73 -7.96 -0.44
CA PHE A 63 7.48 -6.89 -1.09
C PHE A 63 8.85 -6.70 -0.43
N GLU A 64 9.86 -6.44 -1.24
CA GLU A 64 11.25 -6.27 -0.79
C GLU A 64 11.49 -4.90 -0.14
N VAL A 65 10.67 -3.90 -0.50
CA VAL A 65 10.81 -2.51 -0.04
C VAL A 65 9.43 -1.93 0.30
N LEU A 66 9.35 -1.20 1.42
CA LEU A 66 8.17 -0.46 1.85
C LEU A 66 8.51 1.03 2.02
N GLY A 67 7.76 1.91 1.34
CA GLY A 67 8.04 3.35 1.24
C GLY A 67 6.79 4.19 1.28
#